data_AF-A0A961PX30-F1
#
_entry.id   AF-A0A961PX30-F1
#
_cell.length_a   1.000
_cell.length_b   1.000
_cell.length_c   1.000
_cell.angle_alpha   90.00
_cell.angle_beta   90.00
_cell.angle_gamma   90.00
#
_symmetry.space_group_name_H-M   'P 1'
#
loop_
_entity.id
_entity.type
_entity.pdbx_description
1 polymer ?
#
loop_
_entity_poly.entity_id
_entity_poly.type
_entity_poly.pdbx_seq_one_letter_code
_entity_poly.pdbx_strand_id
1 'polypeptide(L)'
;MRHSLPQQHQFYVTAPQPCPYLPGKVERKLFTALQGEGAGHLNDVLSHQGFRRSQNVLYRPSCAGCSACLSARIVVADFQPSRGQRRILRRNAGLERVVRSPWATEEQYDLFRTYLDARHATGGMADMDMSEFAAMIEETPVRSRVVEYHRPAAGMRRGELVAVCLTDLLSDGVSMVYSFFDPALEQDSLGVQVILDHIAIAREAGLPYVYLGYWVPGSAKMDYKARFKPLEIFADGRWTLLSDTDQAEAARRAHRPAISEQVAAIELPATK
;
A
#
# COMPACT_ATOMS: atom_id res chain seq x y z
N MET A 1 33.36 22.37 13.05
CA MET A 1 32.74 21.47 12.06
C MET A 1 32.17 20.27 12.80
N ARG A 2 30.84 20.16 12.91
CA ARG A 2 30.22 18.93 13.44
C ARG A 2 30.24 17.93 12.30
N HIS A 3 31.17 16.98 12.35
CA HIS A 3 31.13 15.83 11.46
C HIS A 3 29.96 14.95 11.92
N SER A 4 28.81 15.08 11.27
CA SER A 4 27.78 14.06 11.33
C SER A 4 28.36 12.79 10.70
N LEU A 5 28.43 11.71 11.48
CA LEU A 5 28.76 10.38 10.96
C LEU A 5 27.76 10.05 9.83
N PRO A 6 28.19 9.39 8.73
CA PRO A 6 27.26 8.92 7.72
C PRO A 6 26.22 8.04 8.40
N GLN A 7 24.95 8.43 8.29
CA GLN A 7 23.84 7.74 8.92
C GLN A 7 23.67 6.40 8.21
N GLN A 8 24.37 5.36 8.69
CA GLN A 8 24.24 4.01 8.15
C GLN A 8 22.83 3.50 8.45
N HIS A 9 22.03 3.32 7.40
CA HIS A 9 20.71 2.70 7.53
C HIS A 9 20.88 1.25 8.00
N GLN A 10 20.38 0.97 9.21
CA GLN A 10 20.40 -0.38 9.78
C GLN A 10 19.19 -1.16 9.28
N PHE A 11 19.43 -2.40 8.85
CA PHE A 11 18.37 -3.32 8.45
C PHE A 11 18.26 -4.45 9.48
N TYR A 12 17.02 -4.75 9.85
CA TYR A 12 16.68 -5.80 10.79
C TYR A 12 15.77 -6.83 10.11
N VAL A 13 15.74 -8.04 10.65
CA VAL A 13 14.83 -9.08 10.18
C VAL A 13 13.98 -9.59 11.32
N THR A 14 12.67 -9.65 11.12
CA THR A 14 11.74 -10.15 12.12
C THR A 14 11.98 -11.64 12.41
N ALA A 15 11.56 -12.06 13.59
CA ALA A 15 11.39 -13.47 13.89
C ALA A 15 10.41 -14.12 12.88
N PRO A 16 10.54 -15.43 12.58
CA PRO A 16 9.59 -16.15 11.75
C PRO A 16 8.21 -16.19 12.39
N GLN A 17 7.16 -15.93 11.62
CA GLN A 17 5.75 -15.96 12.05
C GLN A 17 4.88 -16.65 10.99
N PRO A 18 3.67 -17.15 11.31
CA PRO A 18 2.76 -17.69 10.31
C PRO A 18 2.48 -16.68 9.18
N CYS A 19 2.52 -17.12 7.92
CA CYS A 19 2.25 -16.24 6.79
C CYS A 19 0.76 -15.82 6.78
N PRO A 20 0.44 -14.52 6.72
CA PRO A 20 -0.96 -14.07 6.72
C PRO A 20 -1.68 -14.30 5.38
N TYR A 21 -0.94 -14.65 4.31
CA TYR A 21 -1.46 -14.75 2.95
C TYR A 21 -1.58 -16.19 2.43
N LEU A 22 -0.62 -17.05 2.78
CA LEU A 22 -0.50 -18.42 2.26
C LEU A 22 -0.47 -19.40 3.42
N PRO A 23 -1.52 -20.24 3.61
CA PRO A 23 -1.57 -21.23 4.67
C PRO A 23 -0.35 -22.18 4.66
N GLY A 24 0.16 -22.51 5.85
CA GLY A 24 1.32 -23.39 6.01
C GLY A 24 2.68 -22.80 5.61
N LYS A 25 2.72 -21.52 5.16
CA LYS A 25 3.98 -20.80 4.91
C LYS A 25 4.35 -19.94 6.12
N VAL A 26 5.62 -19.53 6.16
CA VAL A 26 6.19 -18.68 7.21
C VAL A 26 6.61 -17.34 6.61
N GLU A 27 6.31 -16.25 7.31
CA GLU A 27 6.71 -14.89 6.97
C GLU A 27 7.91 -14.45 7.80
N ARG A 28 8.81 -13.70 7.15
CA ARG A 28 9.80 -12.82 7.77
C ARG A 28 9.84 -11.52 6.98
N LYS A 29 10.14 -10.40 7.65
CA LYS A 29 10.26 -9.09 7.03
C LYS A 29 11.66 -8.53 7.27
N LEU A 30 12.31 -8.05 6.21
CA LEU A 30 13.44 -7.14 6.30
C LEU A 30 12.87 -5.74 6.49
N PHE A 31 13.36 -4.98 7.47
CA PHE A 31 12.86 -3.63 7.72
C PHE A 31 13.96 -2.67 8.17
N THR A 32 13.71 -1.38 7.96
CA THR A 32 14.55 -0.27 8.44
C THR A 32 13.67 0.87 8.93
N ALA A 33 14.21 1.68 9.84
CA ALA A 33 13.52 2.85 10.36
C ALA A 33 13.44 3.96 9.30
N LEU A 34 12.34 4.69 9.30
CA LEU A 34 12.07 5.82 8.43
C LEU A 34 11.97 7.09 9.29
N GLN A 35 13.08 7.83 9.40
CA GLN A 35 13.20 8.95 10.33
C GLN A 35 14.14 10.03 9.78
N GLY A 36 14.01 11.25 10.31
CA GLY A 36 14.90 12.38 10.01
C GLY A 36 14.63 13.05 8.65
N GLU A 37 15.45 14.05 8.33
CA GLU A 37 15.25 14.91 7.15
C GLU A 37 15.34 14.14 5.82
N GLY A 38 16.06 13.02 5.78
CA GLY A 38 16.20 12.16 4.60
C GLY A 38 15.05 11.16 4.37
N ALA A 39 14.04 11.11 5.25
CA ALA A 39 13.01 10.09 5.23
C ALA A 39 12.22 10.05 3.91
N GLY A 40 11.86 11.22 3.36
CA GLY A 40 11.16 11.28 2.06
C GLY A 40 11.95 10.61 0.93
N HIS A 41 13.24 10.94 0.82
CA HIS A 41 14.09 10.40 -0.23
C HIS A 41 14.38 8.90 -0.03
N LEU A 42 14.57 8.47 1.23
CA LEU A 42 14.71 7.04 1.56
C LEU A 42 13.46 6.25 1.19
N ASN A 43 12.27 6.81 1.47
CA ASN A 43 10.98 6.19 1.12
C ASN A 43 10.83 6.02 -0.40
N ASP A 44 11.22 7.03 -1.19
CA ASP A 44 11.23 6.93 -2.66
C ASP A 44 12.15 5.79 -3.12
N VAL A 45 13.44 5.86 -2.74
CA VAL A 45 14.47 4.92 -3.19
C VAL A 45 14.14 3.47 -2.81
N LEU A 46 13.64 3.23 -1.60
CA LEU A 46 13.29 1.87 -1.17
C LEU A 46 11.95 1.41 -1.73
N SER A 47 10.96 2.30 -1.93
CA SER A 47 9.71 1.93 -2.60
C SER A 47 9.95 1.49 -4.04
N HIS A 48 10.91 2.11 -4.74
CA HIS A 48 11.37 1.69 -6.07
C HIS A 48 12.05 0.31 -6.05
N GLN A 49 12.55 -0.14 -4.90
CA GLN A 49 13.16 -1.45 -4.68
C GLN A 49 12.22 -2.45 -4.00
N GLY A 50 10.91 -2.18 -4.09
CA GLY A 50 9.85 -3.08 -3.64
C GLY A 50 9.63 -3.10 -2.13
N PHE A 51 10.12 -2.10 -1.37
CA PHE A 51 9.70 -1.90 0.02
C PHE A 51 8.31 -1.25 0.08
N ARG A 52 7.67 -1.39 1.24
CA ARG A 52 6.46 -0.64 1.62
C ARG A 52 6.65 0.04 2.96
N ARG A 53 5.97 1.16 3.14
CA ARG A 53 5.88 1.83 4.44
C ARG A 53 4.79 1.23 5.32
N SER A 54 5.05 1.21 6.61
CA SER A 54 4.07 1.06 7.68
C SER A 54 4.50 1.99 8.81
N GLN A 55 3.73 3.02 9.13
CA GLN A 55 4.11 4.05 10.10
C GLN A 55 5.54 4.59 9.81
N ASN A 56 6.43 4.52 10.80
CA ASN A 56 7.81 4.99 10.76
C ASN A 56 8.82 3.90 10.34
N VAL A 57 8.39 2.85 9.65
CA VAL A 57 9.29 1.81 9.11
C VAL A 57 9.01 1.49 7.65
N LEU A 58 10.07 1.10 6.94
CA LEU A 58 10.01 0.52 5.62
C LEU A 58 10.30 -0.97 5.71
N TYR A 59 9.51 -1.80 5.04
CA TYR A 59 9.67 -3.24 5.07
C TYR A 59 9.51 -3.90 3.71
N ARG A 60 10.22 -5.02 3.53
CA ARG A 60 10.09 -5.94 2.40
C ARG A 60 10.08 -7.39 2.92
N PRO A 61 9.16 -8.25 2.45
CA PRO A 61 9.19 -9.67 2.80
C PRO A 61 10.55 -10.31 2.48
N SER A 62 11.04 -11.16 3.36
CA SER A 62 12.31 -11.88 3.21
C SER A 62 12.19 -13.29 3.81
N CYS A 63 11.14 -14.00 3.39
CA CYS A 63 10.83 -15.35 3.85
C CYS A 63 11.89 -16.37 3.38
N ALA A 64 12.22 -17.33 4.23
CA ALA A 64 13.04 -18.47 3.82
C ALA A 64 12.23 -19.40 2.92
N GLY A 65 12.74 -19.74 1.74
CA GLY A 65 12.08 -20.69 0.83
C GLY A 65 10.77 -20.18 0.20
N CYS A 66 10.53 -18.87 0.16
CA CYS A 66 9.35 -18.28 -0.50
C CYS A 66 9.66 -16.89 -1.07
N SER A 67 9.22 -16.65 -2.32
CA SER A 67 9.32 -15.33 -2.95
C SER A 67 7.99 -14.70 -3.40
N ALA A 68 6.85 -15.31 -3.02
CA ALA A 68 5.53 -14.98 -3.53
C ALA A 68 5.05 -13.53 -3.31
N CYS A 69 5.52 -12.84 -2.26
CA CYS A 69 5.14 -11.44 -2.05
C CYS A 69 5.91 -10.51 -2.98
N LEU A 70 5.20 -9.97 -3.98
CA LEU A 70 5.76 -9.12 -5.04
C LEU A 70 5.16 -7.73 -4.94
N SER A 71 5.99 -6.69 -4.78
CA SER A 71 5.49 -5.31 -4.77
C SER A 71 4.91 -4.99 -6.14
N ALA A 72 3.74 -4.37 -6.19
CA ALA A 72 2.99 -4.13 -7.41
C ALA A 72 2.60 -2.66 -7.56
N ARG A 73 2.69 -2.16 -8.80
CA ARG A 73 2.27 -0.81 -9.19
C ARG A 73 1.54 -0.81 -10.52
N ILE A 74 0.54 0.05 -10.67
CA ILE A 74 -0.23 0.21 -11.91
C ILE A 74 0.49 1.24 -12.80
N VAL A 75 0.59 0.96 -14.09
CA VAL A 75 1.05 1.94 -15.10
C VAL A 75 -0.12 2.86 -15.48
N VAL A 76 -0.07 4.12 -15.05
CA VAL A 76 -1.20 5.06 -15.13
C VAL A 76 -1.50 5.48 -16.56
N ALA A 77 -0.47 5.72 -17.37
CA ALA A 77 -0.60 6.19 -18.76
C ALA A 77 -1.41 5.22 -19.62
N ASP A 78 -1.18 3.92 -19.43
CA ASP A 78 -1.78 2.86 -20.24
C ASP A 78 -3.02 2.23 -19.60
N PHE A 79 -3.38 2.64 -18.37
CA PHE A 79 -4.51 2.06 -17.66
C PHE A 79 -5.85 2.37 -18.33
N GLN A 80 -6.56 1.32 -18.72
CA GLN A 80 -7.91 1.39 -19.25
C GLN A 80 -8.88 0.59 -18.35
N PRO A 81 -9.91 1.23 -17.76
CA PRO A 81 -10.88 0.51 -16.94
C PRO A 81 -11.62 -0.54 -17.77
N SER A 82 -11.65 -1.78 -17.31
CA SER A 82 -12.46 -2.87 -17.87
C SER A 82 -13.96 -2.58 -17.82
N ARG A 83 -14.80 -3.37 -18.52
CA ARG A 83 -16.27 -3.23 -18.48
C ARG A 83 -16.83 -3.26 -17.06
N GLY A 84 -16.28 -4.09 -16.18
CA GLY A 84 -16.65 -4.17 -14.77
C GLY A 84 -16.29 -2.90 -14.01
N GLN A 85 -15.04 -2.43 -14.15
CA GLN A 85 -14.56 -1.19 -13.53
C GLN A 85 -15.35 0.04 -14.03
N ARG A 86 -15.71 0.12 -15.32
CA ARG A 86 -16.59 1.17 -15.85
C ARG A 86 -18.00 1.15 -15.26
N ARG A 87 -18.52 -0.02 -14.87
CA ARG A 87 -19.81 -0.11 -14.16
C ARG A 87 -19.67 0.42 -12.73
N ILE A 88 -18.57 0.08 -12.05
CA ILE A 88 -18.28 0.55 -10.68
C ILE A 88 -18.13 2.08 -10.68
N LEU A 89 -17.37 2.65 -11.62
CA LEU A 89 -17.23 4.12 -11.77
C LEU A 89 -18.59 4.81 -11.92
N ARG A 90 -19.47 4.27 -12.78
CA ARG A 90 -20.82 4.84 -12.97
C ARG A 90 -21.69 4.74 -11.71
N ARG A 91 -21.61 3.63 -10.98
CA ARG A 91 -22.38 3.42 -9.74
C ARG A 91 -21.97 4.42 -8.67
N ASN A 92 -20.68 4.73 -8.60
CA ASN A 92 -20.08 5.61 -7.60
C ASN A 92 -19.90 7.06 -8.10
N ALA A 93 -20.53 7.44 -9.22
CA ALA A 93 -20.33 8.76 -9.81
C ALA A 93 -20.77 9.93 -8.91
N GLY A 94 -21.62 9.67 -7.92
CA GLY A 94 -22.05 10.66 -6.93
C GLY A 94 -21.14 10.79 -5.71
N LEU A 95 -20.07 9.97 -5.58
CA LEU A 95 -19.15 10.11 -4.46
C LEU A 95 -18.33 11.39 -4.59
N GLU A 96 -18.26 12.15 -3.51
CA GLU A 96 -17.41 13.33 -3.40
C GLU A 96 -16.04 12.92 -2.85
N ARG A 97 -14.99 13.19 -3.64
CA ARG A 97 -13.60 13.00 -3.23
C ARG A 97 -13.08 14.23 -2.51
N VAL A 98 -12.47 14.02 -1.36
CA VAL A 98 -11.94 15.08 -0.51
C VAL A 98 -10.52 14.74 -0.07
N VAL A 99 -9.54 15.55 -0.46
CA VAL A 99 -8.14 15.38 -0.04
C VAL A 99 -7.86 16.24 1.19
N ARG A 100 -7.27 15.63 2.21
CA ARG A 100 -6.95 16.26 3.51
C ARG A 100 -5.50 16.02 3.91
N SER A 101 -5.02 16.87 4.81
CA SER A 101 -3.83 16.57 5.60
C SER A 101 -4.06 15.28 6.39
N PRO A 102 -2.99 14.53 6.72
CA PRO A 102 -3.08 13.33 7.53
C PRO A 102 -3.39 13.69 8.98
N TRP A 103 -4.66 13.95 9.26
CA TRP A 103 -5.21 14.25 10.57
C TRP A 103 -6.31 13.24 10.87
N ALA A 104 -6.21 12.54 11.99
CA ALA A 104 -7.19 11.54 12.38
C ALA A 104 -8.45 12.22 12.92
N THR A 105 -9.61 11.66 12.56
CA THR A 105 -10.90 12.13 13.09
C THR A 105 -11.69 10.96 13.65
N GLU A 106 -12.61 11.26 14.57
CA GLU A 106 -13.52 10.25 15.14
C GLU A 106 -14.35 9.57 14.04
N GLU A 107 -14.87 10.33 13.07
CA GLU A 107 -15.63 9.79 11.93
C GLU A 107 -14.82 8.77 11.11
N GLN A 108 -13.53 9.04 10.87
CA GLN A 108 -12.64 8.08 10.20
C GLN A 108 -12.40 6.84 11.08
N TYR A 109 -12.22 7.02 12.39
CA TYR A 109 -11.98 5.92 13.31
C TYR A 109 -13.21 4.99 13.45
N ASP A 110 -14.42 5.54 13.50
CA ASP A 110 -15.66 4.76 13.55
C ASP A 110 -15.82 3.89 12.30
N LEU A 111 -15.56 4.46 11.11
CA LEU A 111 -15.56 3.72 9.86
C LEU A 111 -14.45 2.64 9.84
N PHE A 112 -13.28 2.97 10.38
CA PHE A 112 -12.16 2.04 10.49
C PHE A 112 -12.49 0.84 11.38
N ARG A 113 -13.09 1.06 12.56
CA ARG A 113 -13.58 0.00 13.44
C ARG A 113 -14.61 -0.89 12.75
N THR A 114 -15.61 -0.28 12.14
CA THR A 114 -16.65 -0.99 11.38
C THR A 114 -16.05 -1.88 10.28
N TYR A 115 -15.07 -1.37 9.54
CA TYR A 115 -14.36 -2.12 8.51
C TYR A 115 -13.56 -3.30 9.07
N LEU A 116 -12.82 -3.09 10.17
CA LEU A 116 -12.02 -4.13 10.81
C LEU A 116 -12.88 -5.26 11.37
N ASP A 117 -13.97 -4.93 12.07
CA ASP A 117 -14.84 -5.94 12.66
C ASP A 117 -15.47 -6.85 11.57
N ALA A 118 -15.77 -6.29 10.39
CA ALA A 118 -16.32 -7.04 9.27
C ALA A 118 -15.29 -7.85 8.46
N ARG A 119 -14.08 -7.31 8.23
CA ARG A 119 -13.10 -7.90 7.29
C ARG A 119 -11.87 -8.51 7.96
N HIS A 120 -11.58 -8.12 9.20
CA HIS A 120 -10.32 -8.39 9.89
C HIS A 120 -10.51 -8.70 11.39
N ALA A 121 -11.63 -9.32 11.79
CA ALA A 121 -11.96 -9.65 13.18
C ALA A 121 -10.88 -10.42 13.97
N THR A 122 -9.95 -11.09 13.28
CA THR A 122 -8.83 -11.85 13.90
C THR A 122 -7.45 -11.32 13.50
N GLY A 123 -7.36 -10.11 12.94
CA GLY A 123 -6.10 -9.49 12.52
C GLY A 123 -5.46 -8.69 13.64
N GLY A 124 -4.14 -8.51 13.64
CA GLY A 124 -3.41 -7.77 14.68
C GLY A 124 -3.75 -6.27 14.80
N MET A 125 -4.67 -5.76 13.98
CA MET A 125 -5.21 -4.40 14.04
C MET A 125 -6.60 -4.35 14.69
N ALA A 126 -7.24 -5.50 14.95
CA ALA A 126 -8.63 -5.60 15.42
C ALA A 126 -8.86 -4.94 16.79
N ASP A 127 -7.80 -4.82 17.60
CA ASP A 127 -7.85 -4.25 18.94
C ASP A 127 -7.29 -2.83 19.01
N MET A 128 -6.98 -2.21 17.86
CA MET A 128 -6.39 -0.87 17.89
C MET A 128 -7.37 0.18 18.42
N ASP A 129 -6.86 1.03 19.30
CA ASP A 129 -7.60 2.16 19.86
C ASP A 129 -7.47 3.43 19.00
N MET A 130 -8.15 4.51 19.40
CA MET A 130 -8.11 5.79 18.69
C MET A 130 -6.71 6.43 18.68
N SER A 131 -5.91 6.23 19.72
CA SER A 131 -4.56 6.79 19.81
C SER A 131 -3.62 6.08 18.84
N GLU A 132 -3.72 4.76 18.73
CA GLU A 132 -2.96 3.96 17.77
C GLU A 132 -3.38 4.23 16.33
N PHE A 133 -4.69 4.42 16.10
CA PHE A 133 -5.21 4.88 14.81
C PHE A 133 -4.67 6.28 14.46
N ALA A 134 -4.69 7.21 15.41
CA ALA A 134 -4.14 8.55 15.20
C ALA A 134 -2.65 8.50 14.87
N ALA A 135 -1.86 7.71 15.61
CA ALA A 135 -0.45 7.51 15.30
C ALA A 135 -0.25 6.94 13.89
N MET A 136 -1.06 5.97 13.45
CA MET A 136 -0.99 5.43 12.09
C MET A 136 -1.25 6.49 11.00
N ILE A 137 -2.18 7.40 11.23
CA ILE A 137 -2.55 8.45 10.27
C ILE A 137 -1.55 9.61 10.31
N GLU A 138 -1.26 10.13 11.49
CA GLU A 138 -0.61 11.43 11.71
C GLU A 138 0.91 11.36 11.78
N GLU A 139 1.48 10.26 12.32
CA GLU A 139 2.93 10.09 12.42
C GLU A 139 3.52 9.65 11.08
N THR A 140 3.61 10.61 10.16
CA THR A 140 4.22 10.39 8.85
C THR A 140 5.51 11.19 8.69
N PRO A 141 6.66 10.52 8.52
CA PRO A 141 7.95 11.17 8.23
C PRO A 141 8.08 11.52 6.74
N VAL A 142 7.01 11.30 5.95
CA VAL A 142 6.97 11.51 4.50
C VAL A 142 5.75 12.33 4.11
N ARG A 143 5.65 12.69 2.82
CA ARG A 143 4.50 13.44 2.31
C ARG A 143 3.29 12.51 2.17
N SER A 144 2.44 12.47 3.19
CA SER A 144 1.17 11.73 3.13
C SER A 144 -0.05 12.65 3.00
N ARG A 145 -1.14 12.10 2.47
CA ARG A 145 -2.47 12.68 2.41
C ARG A 145 -3.50 11.63 2.82
N VAL A 146 -4.61 12.10 3.34
CA VAL A 146 -5.81 11.29 3.54
C VAL A 146 -6.80 11.65 2.44
N VAL A 147 -7.27 10.66 1.69
CA VAL A 147 -8.31 10.81 0.67
C VAL A 147 -9.60 10.21 1.22
N GLU A 148 -10.56 11.08 1.48
CA GLU A 148 -11.90 10.74 1.98
C GLU A 148 -12.90 10.69 0.81
N TYR A 149 -13.85 9.78 0.89
CA TYR A 149 -14.94 9.65 -0.07
C TYR A 149 -16.27 9.76 0.67
N HIS A 150 -17.06 10.77 0.31
CA HIS A 150 -18.34 11.05 0.92
C HIS A 150 -19.49 10.71 -0.02
N ARG A 151 -20.51 10.01 0.49
CA ARG A 151 -21.77 9.80 -0.21
C ARG A 151 -22.73 10.95 0.10
N PRO A 152 -23.42 11.52 -0.90
CA PRO A 152 -24.44 12.52 -0.65
C PRO A 152 -25.51 11.97 0.30
N ALA A 153 -25.79 12.70 1.38
CA ALA A 153 -26.79 12.33 2.37
C ALA A 153 -27.84 13.46 2.48
N ALA A 154 -29.11 13.11 2.35
CA ALA A 154 -30.21 14.07 2.37
C ALA A 154 -30.24 14.82 3.71
N GLY A 155 -30.21 16.15 3.67
CA GLY A 155 -30.28 17.00 4.86
C GLY A 155 -28.95 17.20 5.61
N MET A 156 -27.85 16.62 5.15
CA MET A 156 -26.52 16.87 5.73
C MET A 156 -25.72 17.88 4.89
N ARG A 157 -25.01 18.79 5.56
CA ARG A 157 -24.09 19.75 4.89
C ARG A 157 -22.82 19.07 4.36
N ARG A 158 -22.38 17.98 5.00
CA ARG A 158 -21.28 17.10 4.59
C ARG A 158 -21.89 15.73 4.34
N GLY A 159 -21.57 15.10 3.21
CA GLY A 159 -22.01 13.73 2.94
C GLY A 159 -21.49 12.73 3.96
N GLU A 160 -22.06 11.54 3.99
CA GLU A 160 -21.64 10.43 4.85
C GLU A 160 -20.27 9.91 4.40
N LEU A 161 -19.29 9.79 5.31
CA LEU A 161 -17.98 9.22 5.00
C LEU A 161 -18.08 7.70 4.77
N VAL A 162 -17.77 7.25 3.56
CA VAL A 162 -17.93 5.82 3.18
C VAL A 162 -16.61 5.13 2.84
N ALA A 163 -15.54 5.87 2.56
CA ALA A 163 -14.21 5.30 2.36
C ALA A 163 -13.10 6.31 2.68
N VAL A 164 -11.96 5.79 3.11
CA VAL A 164 -10.76 6.56 3.43
C VAL A 164 -9.52 5.82 2.93
N CYS A 165 -8.57 6.56 2.37
CA CYS A 165 -7.25 6.06 1.99
C CYS A 165 -6.14 6.93 2.59
N LEU A 166 -5.22 6.31 3.31
CA LEU A 166 -3.93 6.91 3.66
C LEU A 166 -2.96 6.66 2.50
N THR A 167 -2.47 7.74 1.91
CA THR A 167 -1.71 7.71 0.66
C THR A 167 -0.43 8.53 0.78
N ASP A 168 0.70 7.92 0.44
CA ASP A 168 1.97 8.62 0.33
C ASP A 168 2.17 9.16 -1.09
N LEU A 169 2.78 10.33 -1.18
CA LEU A 169 3.24 10.90 -2.44
C LEU A 169 4.72 10.53 -2.60
N LEU A 170 5.01 9.76 -3.64
CA LEU A 170 6.34 9.41 -4.10
C LEU A 170 6.76 10.33 -5.25
N SER A 171 8.04 10.30 -5.60
CA SER A 171 8.62 11.02 -6.73
C SER A 171 8.00 10.65 -8.10
N ASP A 172 7.51 9.43 -8.26
CA ASP A 172 6.95 8.88 -9.51
C ASP A 172 5.53 8.30 -9.36
N GLY A 173 4.86 8.54 -8.24
CA GLY A 173 3.59 7.88 -7.99
C GLY A 173 2.90 8.24 -6.69
N VAL A 174 1.72 7.67 -6.51
CA VAL A 174 1.05 7.62 -5.21
C VAL A 174 1.09 6.19 -4.67
N SER A 175 1.32 6.03 -3.37
CA SER A 175 1.35 4.73 -2.70
C SER A 175 0.20 4.61 -1.73
N MET A 176 -0.70 3.66 -1.99
CA MET A 176 -1.85 3.37 -1.13
C MET A 176 -1.36 2.58 0.09
N VAL A 177 -1.10 3.28 1.19
CA VAL A 177 -0.54 2.71 2.43
C VAL A 177 -1.59 1.85 3.11
N TYR A 178 -2.76 2.43 3.32
CA TYR A 178 -3.89 1.77 3.97
C TYR A 178 -5.22 2.31 3.44
N SER A 179 -6.25 1.48 3.39
CA SER A 179 -7.58 1.88 2.96
C SER A 179 -8.65 1.11 3.74
N PHE A 180 -9.69 1.80 4.15
CA PHE A 180 -10.86 1.22 4.80
C PHE A 180 -12.13 1.88 4.25
N PHE A 181 -13.25 1.15 4.29
CA PHE A 181 -14.49 1.56 3.67
C PHE A 181 -15.68 0.87 4.32
N ASP A 182 -16.88 1.38 4.10
CA ASP A 182 -18.10 0.82 4.68
C ASP A 182 -18.38 -0.58 4.09
N PRO A 183 -18.33 -1.66 4.91
CA PRO A 183 -18.60 -3.01 4.45
C PRO A 183 -20.07 -3.24 4.09
N ALA A 184 -21.02 -2.43 4.59
CA ALA A 184 -22.43 -2.52 4.24
C ALA A 184 -22.70 -2.14 2.78
N LEU A 185 -21.80 -1.36 2.17
CA LEU A 185 -21.86 -0.92 0.79
C LEU A 185 -21.13 -1.88 -0.18
N GLU A 186 -21.23 -3.19 0.07
CA GLU A 186 -20.57 -4.21 -0.77
C GLU A 186 -20.93 -4.09 -2.25
N GLN A 187 -22.20 -3.77 -2.54
CA GLN A 187 -22.68 -3.57 -3.91
C GLN A 187 -21.98 -2.41 -4.63
N ASP A 188 -21.49 -1.42 -3.89
CA ASP A 188 -20.79 -0.26 -4.46
C ASP A 188 -19.34 -0.59 -4.81
N SER A 189 -18.80 -1.70 -4.30
CA SER A 189 -17.41 -2.14 -4.56
C SER A 189 -16.39 -1.04 -4.25
N LEU A 190 -16.55 -0.39 -3.10
CA LEU A 190 -15.76 0.78 -2.69
C LEU A 190 -14.25 0.52 -2.74
N GLY A 191 -13.79 -0.68 -2.35
CA GLY A 191 -12.37 -1.04 -2.46
C GLY A 191 -11.81 -0.98 -3.90
N VAL A 192 -12.63 -1.31 -4.92
CA VAL A 192 -12.22 -1.14 -6.33
C VAL A 192 -12.35 0.31 -6.74
N GLN A 193 -13.40 1.00 -6.31
CA GLN A 193 -13.64 2.41 -6.62
C GLN A 193 -12.47 3.30 -6.18
N VAL A 194 -11.99 3.15 -4.94
CA VAL A 194 -10.89 3.99 -4.42
C VAL A 194 -9.60 3.77 -5.18
N ILE A 195 -9.32 2.55 -5.66
CA ILE A 195 -8.15 2.29 -6.51
C ILE A 195 -8.30 2.98 -7.87
N LEU A 196 -9.49 2.89 -8.49
CA LEU A 196 -9.76 3.56 -9.76
C LEU A 196 -9.62 5.08 -9.64
N ASP A 197 -10.08 5.66 -8.54
CA ASP A 197 -9.91 7.08 -8.26
C ASP A 197 -8.44 7.43 -7.99
N HIS A 198 -7.66 6.59 -7.29
CA HIS A 198 -6.21 6.84 -7.13
C HIS A 198 -5.44 6.82 -8.46
N ILE A 199 -5.89 6.04 -9.44
CA ILE A 199 -5.36 6.12 -10.81
C ILE A 199 -5.71 7.46 -11.45
N ALA A 200 -6.92 7.98 -11.22
CA ALA A 200 -7.32 9.31 -11.69
C ALA A 200 -6.50 10.42 -10.99
N ILE A 201 -6.31 10.35 -9.65
CA ILE A 201 -5.46 11.27 -8.89
C ILE A 201 -4.04 11.28 -9.45
N ALA A 202 -3.43 10.11 -9.65
CA ALA A 202 -2.08 10.01 -10.20
C ALA A 202 -2.01 10.62 -11.61
N ARG A 203 -3.02 10.37 -12.45
CA ARG A 203 -3.11 10.94 -13.80
C ARG A 203 -3.26 12.46 -13.79
N GLU A 204 -4.12 13.00 -12.92
CA GLU A 204 -4.31 14.44 -12.71
C GLU A 204 -3.01 15.12 -12.25
N ALA A 205 -2.22 14.42 -11.43
CA ALA A 205 -0.93 14.89 -10.94
C ALA A 205 0.26 14.65 -11.91
N GLY A 206 0.03 14.01 -13.07
CA GLY A 206 1.09 13.66 -14.03
C GLY A 206 2.04 12.58 -13.52
N LEU A 207 1.63 11.76 -12.54
CA LEU A 207 2.44 10.72 -11.94
C LEU A 207 2.25 9.38 -12.69
N PRO A 208 3.34 8.68 -13.06
CA PRO A 208 3.25 7.48 -13.89
C PRO A 208 2.71 6.24 -13.15
N TYR A 209 2.76 6.18 -11.82
CA TYR A 209 2.44 4.96 -11.08
C TYR A 209 1.47 5.13 -9.90
N VAL A 210 0.70 4.07 -9.65
CA VAL A 210 -0.03 3.84 -8.38
C VAL A 210 0.48 2.57 -7.72
N TYR A 211 1.12 2.69 -6.56
CA TYR A 211 1.65 1.54 -5.81
C TYR A 211 0.56 0.90 -4.95
N LEU A 212 0.18 -0.34 -5.32
CA LEU A 212 -0.85 -1.14 -4.62
C LEU A 212 -0.26 -2.10 -3.58
N GLY A 213 1.07 -2.18 -3.53
CA GLY A 213 1.78 -3.00 -2.56
C GLY A 213 1.89 -4.43 -2.96
N TYR A 214 1.97 -5.33 -1.98
CA TYR A 214 2.23 -6.71 -2.31
C TYR A 214 1.02 -7.35 -2.99
N TRP A 215 1.23 -7.81 -4.20
CA TRP A 215 0.43 -8.86 -4.80
C TRP A 215 1.06 -10.20 -4.42
N VAL A 216 0.23 -11.15 -4.01
CA VAL A 216 0.68 -12.47 -3.52
C VAL A 216 -0.11 -13.52 -4.29
N PRO A 217 0.51 -14.18 -5.30
CA PRO A 217 -0.16 -15.22 -6.07
C PRO A 217 -0.68 -16.33 -5.17
N GLY A 218 -1.93 -16.74 -5.39
CA GLY A 218 -2.57 -17.81 -4.61
C GLY A 218 -3.16 -17.33 -3.27
N SER A 219 -3.17 -16.03 -3.01
CA SER A 219 -3.87 -15.45 -1.87
C SER A 219 -5.15 -14.76 -2.34
N ALA A 220 -6.30 -15.33 -1.97
CA ALA A 220 -7.61 -14.77 -2.30
C ALA A 220 -7.78 -13.29 -1.86
N LYS A 221 -7.10 -12.89 -0.78
CA LYS A 221 -7.08 -11.51 -0.27
C LYS A 221 -6.31 -10.53 -1.16
N MET A 222 -5.38 -11.02 -1.98
CA MET A 222 -4.47 -10.19 -2.79
C MET A 222 -4.67 -10.35 -4.29
N ASP A 223 -5.34 -11.41 -4.74
CA ASP A 223 -5.55 -11.72 -6.17
C ASP A 223 -6.25 -10.61 -6.96
N TYR A 224 -7.05 -9.77 -6.30
CA TYR A 224 -7.78 -8.68 -6.97
C TYR A 224 -6.85 -7.67 -7.65
N LYS A 225 -5.61 -7.48 -7.15
CA LYS A 225 -4.66 -6.46 -7.67
C LYS A 225 -4.26 -6.73 -9.13
N ALA A 226 -4.15 -8.00 -9.51
CA ALA A 226 -3.85 -8.42 -10.88
C ALA A 226 -4.90 -7.98 -11.93
N ARG A 227 -6.08 -7.55 -11.48
CA ARG A 227 -7.16 -7.05 -12.35
C ARG A 227 -6.98 -5.60 -12.79
N PHE A 228 -6.01 -4.87 -12.23
CA PHE A 228 -5.71 -3.50 -12.60
C PHE A 228 -4.55 -3.45 -13.60
N LYS A 229 -4.82 -3.79 -14.86
CA LYS A 229 -3.82 -3.84 -15.94
C LYS A 229 -3.68 -2.49 -16.66
N PRO A 230 -2.48 -2.10 -17.11
CA PRO A 230 -1.21 -2.81 -16.93
C PRO A 230 -0.67 -2.68 -15.49
N LEU A 231 -0.26 -3.81 -14.92
CA LEU A 231 0.33 -3.91 -13.58
C LEU A 231 1.78 -4.33 -13.73
N GLU A 232 2.70 -3.64 -13.07
CA GLU A 232 4.07 -4.08 -12.90
C GLU A 232 4.27 -4.70 -11.53
N ILE A 233 5.18 -5.67 -11.47
CA ILE A 233 5.65 -6.31 -10.24
C ILE A 233 7.17 -6.15 -10.11
N PHE A 234 7.64 -6.00 -8.88
CA PHE A 234 9.07 -5.98 -8.56
C PHE A 234 9.57 -7.40 -8.27
N ALA A 235 10.39 -7.94 -9.17
CA ALA A 235 11.00 -9.26 -9.10
C ALA A 235 12.44 -9.21 -9.61
N ASP A 236 13.35 -9.97 -8.99
CA ASP A 236 14.77 -10.04 -9.36
C ASP A 236 15.46 -8.67 -9.51
N GLY A 237 15.12 -7.72 -8.64
CA GLY A 237 15.72 -6.38 -8.65
C GLY A 237 15.18 -5.44 -9.73
N ARG A 238 14.13 -5.81 -10.47
CA ARG A 238 13.56 -5.00 -11.55
C ARG A 238 12.03 -4.99 -11.55
N TRP A 239 11.47 -3.92 -12.09
CA TRP A 239 10.04 -3.85 -12.40
C TRP A 239 9.78 -4.52 -13.75
N THR A 240 8.75 -5.37 -13.79
CA THR A 240 8.33 -6.08 -15.01
C THR A 240 6.82 -6.08 -15.10
N LEU A 241 6.28 -5.97 -16.31
CA LEU A 241 4.83 -6.09 -16.54
C LEU A 241 4.36 -7.49 -16.15
N LEU A 242 3.29 -7.57 -15.38
CA LEU A 242 2.65 -8.82 -15.00
C LEU A 242 1.94 -9.42 -16.22
N SER A 243 2.55 -10.43 -16.83
CA SER A 243 1.90 -11.27 -17.84
C SER A 243 1.11 -12.42 -17.19
N ASP A 244 0.25 -13.07 -17.97
CA ASP A 244 -0.49 -14.24 -17.49
C ASP A 244 0.45 -15.46 -17.26
N THR A 245 1.59 -15.52 -17.96
CA THR A 245 2.66 -16.51 -17.72
C THR A 245 3.39 -16.24 -16.40
N ASP A 246 3.65 -14.97 -16.08
CA ASP A 246 4.32 -14.57 -14.84
C ASP A 246 3.51 -14.93 -13.59
N GLN A 247 2.18 -15.04 -13.69
CA GLN A 247 1.34 -15.47 -12.57
C GLN A 247 1.61 -16.91 -12.16
N ALA A 248 1.86 -17.79 -13.13
CA ALA A 248 2.18 -19.18 -12.88
C ALA A 248 3.64 -19.36 -12.42
N GLU A 249 4.58 -18.56 -12.93
CA GLU A 249 6.00 -18.65 -12.58
C GLU A 249 6.33 -17.99 -11.24
N ALA A 250 5.75 -16.82 -10.94
CA ALA A 250 5.90 -16.15 -9.64
C ALA A 250 5.46 -17.05 -8.48
N ALA A 251 4.38 -17.82 -8.67
CA ALA A 251 3.90 -18.80 -7.69
C ALA A 251 4.89 -19.98 -7.47
N ARG A 252 5.73 -20.29 -8.47
CA ARG A 252 6.70 -21.40 -8.44
C ARG A 252 8.08 -21.00 -7.89
N ARG A 253 8.39 -19.69 -7.85
CA ARG A 253 9.69 -19.20 -7.35
C ARG A 253 9.78 -19.32 -5.83
N ALA A 254 10.50 -20.33 -5.37
CA ALA A 254 10.74 -20.58 -3.96
C ALA A 254 12.04 -19.94 -3.43
N HIS A 255 12.93 -19.46 -4.30
CA HIS A 255 14.27 -19.06 -3.87
C HIS A 255 14.45 -17.54 -3.83
N ARG A 256 14.75 -17.02 -2.64
CA ARG A 256 15.32 -15.68 -2.45
C ARG A 256 16.80 -15.85 -2.08
N PRO A 257 17.68 -14.90 -2.48
CA PRO A 257 19.07 -14.85 -2.03
C PRO A 257 19.17 -14.81 -0.50
N ALA A 258 20.36 -15.08 0.04
CA ALA A 258 20.60 -14.94 1.47
C ALA A 258 20.28 -13.50 1.94
N ILE A 259 19.89 -13.32 3.21
CA ILE A 259 19.53 -11.99 3.73
C ILE A 259 20.69 -11.00 3.56
N SER A 260 21.93 -11.44 3.77
CA SER A 260 23.13 -10.62 3.58
C SER A 260 23.26 -10.12 2.13
N GLU A 261 23.00 -10.99 1.14
CA GLU A 261 23.02 -10.63 -0.28
C GLU A 261 21.87 -9.69 -0.62
N GLN A 262 20.69 -9.93 -0.06
CA GLN A 262 19.53 -9.05 -0.25
C GLN A 262 19.77 -7.65 0.30
N VAL A 263 20.48 -7.51 1.44
CA VAL A 263 20.85 -6.22 2.03
C VAL A 263 21.95 -5.55 1.24
N ALA A 264 22.98 -6.30 0.81
CA ALA A 264 24.07 -5.77 0.00
C ALA A 264 23.61 -5.24 -1.38
N ALA A 265 22.52 -5.80 -1.91
CA ALA A 265 21.92 -5.36 -3.17
C ALA A 265 20.98 -4.14 -3.03
N ILE A 266 20.76 -3.60 -1.82
CA ILE A 266 19.93 -2.41 -1.63
C ILE A 266 20.73 -1.17 -1.98
N GLU A 267 20.24 -0.42 -2.96
CA GLU A 267 20.73 0.91 -3.24
C GLU A 267 20.18 1.87 -2.18
N LEU A 268 21.08 2.53 -1.45
CA LEU A 268 20.71 3.56 -0.47
C LEU A 268 20.88 4.94 -1.09
N PRO A 269 20.06 5.93 -0.71
CA PRO A 269 20.28 7.30 -1.12
C PRO A 269 21.68 7.76 -0.69
N ALA A 270 22.35 8.54 -1.54
CA ALA A 270 23.63 9.13 -1.17
C ALA A 270 23.43 10.04 0.05
N THR A 271 24.19 9.80 1.12
CA THR A 271 24.31 10.75 2.23
C THR A 271 24.90 12.05 1.69
N LYS A 272 24.14 13.15 1.76
CA LYS A 272 24.67 14.51 1.58
C LYS A 272 25.42 14.96 2.83
#